data_AF-A0A954KJX5-F1
#
_entry.id   AF-A0A954KJX5-F1
#
_cell.length_a   1.000
_cell.length_b   1.000
_cell.length_c   1.000
_cell.angle_alpha   90.00
_cell.angle_beta   90.00
_cell.angle_gamma   90.00
#
_symmetry.space_group_name_H-M   'P 1'
#
loop_
_entity.id
_entity.type
_entity.pdbx_description
1 polymer ?
#
loop_
_entity_poly.entity_id
_entity_poly.type
_entity_poly.pdbx_seq_one_letter_code
_entity_poly.pdbx_strand_id
1 'polypeptide(L)'
;MATRYPNAPITEAIIDLRVTLQEGIDVARLKLQCDDVLASYPKQEELIRAVGQMVVAPHGGTASVQQSPLGWKFTSIDQKQVLQSRENGFAFSRLAPYDSWGPFRDEARRLWELYRG
;
A
#
# COMPACT_ATOMS: atom_id res chain seq x y z
N MET A 1 19.61 -1.12 22.50
CA MET A 1 19.90 -0.77 21.09
C MET A 1 19.63 -2.00 20.24
N ALA A 2 19.00 -1.85 19.07
CA ALA A 2 18.73 -2.97 18.17
C ALA A 2 20.02 -3.32 17.38
N THR A 3 20.37 -4.61 17.31
CA THR A 3 21.55 -5.09 16.58
C THR A 3 21.37 -4.92 15.08
N ARG A 4 22.34 -4.29 14.40
CA ARG A 4 22.39 -4.13 12.95
C ARG A 4 23.11 -5.31 12.34
N TYR A 5 22.47 -6.04 11.43
CA TYR A 5 23.07 -7.17 10.74
C TYR A 5 23.51 -6.74 9.34
N PRO A 6 24.81 -6.73 9.02
CA PRO A 6 25.30 -6.28 7.71
C PRO A 6 24.79 -7.15 6.54
N ASN A 7 24.40 -8.40 6.83
CA ASN A 7 23.82 -9.34 5.87
C ASN A 7 22.49 -9.89 6.40
N ALA A 8 21.55 -9.02 6.78
CA ALA A 8 20.21 -9.47 7.14
C ALA A 8 19.58 -10.21 5.94
N PRO A 9 19.13 -11.48 6.08
CA PRO A 9 18.56 -12.25 4.98
C PRO A 9 17.13 -11.80 4.60
N ILE A 10 16.63 -10.74 5.24
CA ILE A 10 15.28 -10.20 5.02
C ILE A 10 15.28 -9.49 3.66
N THR A 11 14.59 -10.08 2.70
CA THR A 11 14.42 -9.54 1.35
C THR A 11 13.32 -8.48 1.29
N GLU A 12 12.35 -8.56 2.19
CA GLU A 12 11.28 -7.58 2.37
C GLU A 12 10.76 -7.58 3.82
N ALA A 13 10.53 -6.40 4.38
CA ALA A 13 9.80 -6.20 5.63
C ALA A 13 8.53 -5.38 5.34
N ILE A 14 7.39 -5.77 5.91
CA ILE A 14 6.09 -5.13 5.63
C ILE A 14 5.36 -4.82 6.94
N ILE A 15 4.80 -3.60 7.02
CA ILE A 15 3.74 -3.25 7.97
C ILE A 15 2.46 -3.05 7.17
N ASP A 16 1.47 -3.91 7.38
CA ASP A 16 0.14 -3.80 6.76
C ASP A 16 -0.89 -3.58 7.88
N LEU A 17 -1.62 -2.47 7.77
CA LEU A 17 -2.69 -2.08 8.69
C LEU A 17 -4.00 -2.12 7.93
N ARG A 18 -4.88 -3.04 8.31
CA ARG A 18 -6.24 -3.12 7.78
C ARG A 18 -7.15 -2.26 8.63
N VAL A 19 -7.72 -1.23 8.01
CA VAL A 19 -8.59 -0.28 8.69
C VAL A 19 -9.77 0.08 7.80
N THR A 20 -10.84 0.52 8.43
CA THR A 20 -11.98 1.14 7.75
C THR A 20 -11.71 2.63 7.66
N LEU A 21 -11.87 3.19 6.46
CA LEU A 21 -11.78 4.64 6.29
C LEU A 21 -12.89 5.36 7.06
N GLN A 22 -12.58 6.58 7.49
CA GLN A 22 -13.58 7.48 8.04
C GLN A 22 -14.59 7.87 6.96
N GLU A 23 -15.82 8.18 7.37
CA GLU A 23 -16.86 8.67 6.46
C GLU A 23 -16.36 9.93 5.72
N GLY A 24 -16.54 9.95 4.40
CA GLY A 24 -16.15 11.08 3.55
C GLY A 24 -14.72 11.02 2.99
N ILE A 25 -13.89 10.03 3.37
CA ILE A 25 -12.60 9.76 2.70
C ILE A 25 -12.82 8.76 1.57
N ASP A 26 -12.43 9.15 0.35
CA ASP A 26 -12.45 8.29 -0.83
C ASP A 26 -11.03 8.08 -1.40
N VAL A 27 -10.92 7.23 -2.44
CA VAL A 27 -9.64 6.90 -3.09
C VAL A 27 -8.97 8.14 -3.70
N ALA A 28 -9.72 9.13 -4.16
CA ALA A 28 -9.16 10.37 -4.69
C ALA A 28 -8.51 11.21 -3.58
N ARG A 29 -9.17 11.28 -2.41
CA ARG A 29 -8.65 11.98 -1.23
C ARG A 29 -7.38 11.32 -0.68
N LEU A 30 -7.33 9.98 -0.70
CA LEU A 30 -6.15 9.21 -0.30
C LEU A 30 -4.90 9.56 -1.13
N LYS A 31 -5.06 9.88 -2.41
CA LYS A 31 -3.94 10.40 -3.23
C LYS A 31 -3.45 11.74 -2.71
N LEU A 32 -4.36 12.68 -2.53
CA LEU A 32 -4.03 14.06 -2.14
C LEU A 32 -3.30 14.11 -0.80
N GLN A 33 -3.71 13.28 0.17
CA GLN A 33 -3.05 13.14 1.47
C GLN A 33 -1.59 12.69 1.36
N CYS A 34 -1.22 12.04 0.26
CA CYS A 34 0.13 11.54 0.01
C CYS A 34 0.92 12.41 -0.98
N ASP A 35 0.39 13.54 -1.47
CA ASP A 35 1.12 14.38 -2.43
C ASP A 35 2.44 14.93 -1.82
N ASP A 36 2.50 15.15 -0.51
CA ASP A 36 3.71 15.59 0.20
C ASP A 36 4.85 14.56 0.14
N VAL A 37 4.57 13.28 -0.12
CA VAL A 37 5.62 12.25 -0.23
C VAL A 37 6.23 12.17 -1.61
N LEU A 38 5.68 12.85 -2.62
CA LEU A 38 6.11 12.73 -4.02
C LEU A 38 7.58 13.10 -4.25
N ALA A 39 8.15 13.97 -3.40
CA ALA A 39 9.58 14.28 -3.44
C ALA A 39 10.46 13.06 -3.15
N SER A 40 10.02 12.13 -2.29
CA SER A 40 10.74 10.91 -1.94
C SER A 40 10.18 9.65 -2.62
N TYR A 41 8.91 9.67 -3.00
CA TYR A 41 8.15 8.60 -3.64
C TYR A 41 7.55 9.05 -4.98
N PRO A 42 8.39 9.33 -5.99
CA PRO A 42 7.94 9.99 -7.21
C PRO A 42 7.09 9.11 -8.14
N LYS A 43 7.22 7.78 -8.03
CA LYS A 43 6.49 6.86 -8.90
C LYS A 43 5.14 6.53 -8.29
N GLN A 44 4.07 7.03 -8.91
CA GLN A 44 2.69 6.82 -8.52
C GLN A 44 1.95 5.92 -9.51
N GLU A 45 1.20 4.95 -8.99
CA GLU A 45 0.38 4.01 -9.76
C GLU A 45 -0.98 3.83 -9.07
N GLU A 46 -2.06 3.81 -9.85
CA GLU A 46 -3.40 3.49 -9.32
C GLU A 46 -3.53 1.99 -9.04
N LEU A 47 -4.20 1.64 -7.94
CA LEU A 47 -4.57 0.27 -7.61
C LEU A 47 -6.04 0.07 -7.93
N ILE A 48 -6.36 -0.97 -8.70
CA ILE A 48 -7.72 -1.35 -9.08
C ILE A 48 -8.07 -2.70 -8.46
N ARG A 49 -9.26 -2.81 -7.88
CA ARG A 49 -9.87 -4.08 -7.47
C ARG A 49 -10.77 -4.58 -8.60
N ALA A 50 -10.48 -5.78 -9.10
CA ALA A 50 -11.35 -6.48 -10.05
C ALA A 50 -12.02 -7.67 -9.37
N VAL A 51 -13.36 -7.72 -9.41
CA VAL A 51 -14.17 -8.81 -8.86
C VAL A 51 -14.87 -9.52 -10.02
N GLY A 52 -14.49 -10.77 -10.26
CA GLY A 52 -15.17 -11.66 -11.20
C GLY A 52 -16.27 -12.45 -10.48
N GLN A 53 -17.47 -12.48 -11.06
CA GLN A 53 -18.56 -13.35 -10.62
C GLN A 53 -18.89 -14.33 -11.74
N MET A 54 -18.98 -15.61 -11.40
CA MET A 54 -19.38 -16.68 -12.32
C MET A 54 -20.55 -17.43 -11.70
N VAL A 55 -21.63 -17.53 -12.45
CA VAL A 55 -22.80 -18.34 -12.10
C VAL A 55 -22.84 -19.51 -13.06
N VAL A 56 -22.81 -20.72 -12.51
CA VAL A 56 -22.96 -21.96 -13.29
C VAL A 56 -24.37 -22.48 -13.08
N ALA A 57 -25.14 -22.62 -14.16
CA ALA A 57 -26.47 -23.21 -14.14
C ALA A 57 -26.59 -24.36 -15.15
N PRO A 58 -27.53 -25.30 -14.96
CA PRO A 58 -27.66 -26.51 -15.79
C PRO A 58 -27.88 -26.25 -17.30
N HIS A 59 -28.32 -25.06 -17.67
CA HIS A 59 -28.67 -24.70 -19.06
C HIS A 59 -27.94 -23.43 -19.55
N GLY A 60 -26.81 -23.10 -18.93
CA GLY A 60 -26.02 -21.92 -19.25
C GLY A 60 -25.46 -21.26 -18.00
N GLY A 61 -24.34 -20.57 -18.15
CA GLY A 61 -23.70 -19.80 -17.09
C GLY A 61 -23.50 -18.34 -17.50
N THR A 62 -23.37 -17.47 -16.51
CA THR A 62 -23.03 -16.06 -16.73
C THR A 62 -21.71 -15.73 -16.05
N ALA A 63 -20.90 -14.89 -16.68
CA ALA A 63 -19.70 -14.34 -16.08
C ALA A 63 -19.74 -12.80 -16.21
N SER A 64 -19.37 -12.11 -15.13
CA SER A 64 -19.24 -10.65 -15.11
C SER A 64 -17.99 -10.24 -14.36
N VAL A 65 -17.39 -9.11 -14.75
CA VAL A 65 -16.26 -8.50 -14.03
C VAL A 65 -16.65 -7.08 -13.66
N GLN A 66 -16.47 -6.74 -12.38
CA GLN A 66 -16.59 -5.38 -11.87
C GLN A 66 -15.21 -4.87 -11.49
N GLN A 67 -14.87 -3.65 -11.92
CA GLN A 67 -13.65 -2.96 -11.55
C GLN A 67 -13.98 -1.73 -10.71
N SER A 68 -13.18 -1.48 -9.68
CA SER A 68 -13.34 -0.33 -8.78
C SER A 68 -11.96 0.18 -8.33
N PRO A 69 -11.78 1.50 -8.16
CA PRO A 69 -10.58 2.04 -7.54
C PRO A 69 -10.39 1.46 -6.15
N LEU A 70 -9.19 0.97 -5.85
CA LEU A 70 -8.81 0.43 -4.55
C LEU A 70 -7.94 1.42 -3.77
N GLY A 71 -7.10 2.18 -4.46
CA GLY A 71 -6.07 2.98 -3.80
C GLY A 71 -4.95 3.43 -4.74
N TRP A 72 -3.82 3.76 -4.13
CA TRP A 72 -2.63 4.25 -4.80
C TRP A 72 -1.38 3.56 -4.26
N LYS A 73 -0.44 3.28 -5.15
CA LYS A 73 0.89 2.80 -4.83
C LYS A 73 1.90 3.89 -5.14
N PHE A 74 2.77 4.18 -4.18
CA PHE A 74 3.88 5.11 -4.34
C PHE A 74 5.20 4.36 -4.10
N THR A 75 6.16 4.51 -5.00
CA THR A 75 7.47 3.85 -4.90
C THR A 75 8.56 4.89 -4.71
N SER A 76 9.46 4.65 -3.75
CA SER A 76 10.57 5.54 -3.44
C SER A 76 11.52 5.70 -4.63
N ILE A 77 12.28 6.79 -4.62
CA ILE A 77 13.27 7.08 -5.67
C ILE A 77 14.32 5.96 -5.82
N ASP A 78 14.71 5.33 -4.72
CA ASP A 78 15.66 4.21 -4.70
C ASP A 78 14.99 2.85 -4.99
N GLN A 79 13.67 2.85 -5.21
CA GLN A 79 12.82 1.68 -5.45
C GLN A 79 12.83 0.64 -4.33
N LYS A 80 13.30 0.99 -3.13
CA LYS A 80 13.38 0.07 -1.99
C LYS A 80 12.20 0.19 -1.04
N GLN A 81 11.37 1.21 -1.19
CA GLN A 81 10.22 1.44 -0.33
C GLN A 81 8.96 1.57 -1.17
N VAL A 82 7.89 0.93 -0.72
CA VAL A 82 6.59 0.97 -1.37
C VAL A 82 5.53 1.32 -0.33
N LEU A 83 4.82 2.41 -0.58
CA LEU A 83 3.61 2.79 0.13
C LEU A 83 2.40 2.32 -0.68
N GLN A 84 1.45 1.67 -0.05
CA GLN A 84 0.09 1.48 -0.57
C GLN A 84 -0.91 2.18 0.34
N SER A 85 -1.62 3.16 -0.21
CA SER A 85 -2.73 3.86 0.43
C SER A 85 -4.02 3.33 -0.20
N ARG A 86 -4.84 2.58 0.55
CA ARG A 86 -6.02 1.86 0.03
C ARG A 86 -7.27 2.20 0.83
N GLU A 87 -8.43 2.03 0.20
CA GLU A 87 -9.75 2.17 0.84
C GLU A 87 -9.96 1.24 2.04
N ASN A 88 -9.22 0.12 2.06
CA ASN A 88 -9.32 -0.92 3.08
C ASN A 88 -8.05 -1.04 3.94
N GLY A 89 -7.17 -0.04 3.86
CA GLY A 89 -6.04 0.08 4.75
C GLY A 89 -4.77 0.63 4.12
N PHE A 90 -3.68 0.43 4.84
CA PHE A 90 -2.37 0.99 4.56
C PHE A 90 -1.34 -0.13 4.53
N ALA A 91 -0.37 -0.05 3.64
CA ALA A 91 0.81 -0.90 3.72
C ALA A 91 2.09 -0.13 3.42
N PHE A 92 3.14 -0.43 4.16
CA PHE A 92 4.50 0.02 3.89
C PHE A 92 5.44 -1.17 3.80
N SER A 93 6.06 -1.33 2.64
CA SER A 93 7.10 -2.34 2.38
C SER A 93 8.48 -1.68 2.31
N ARG A 94 9.46 -2.34 2.91
CA ARG A 94 10.90 -2.08 2.72
C ARG A 94 11.56 -3.31 2.11
N LEU A 95 11.97 -3.20 0.86
CA LEU A 95 12.77 -4.19 0.15
C LEU A 95 14.24 -4.13 0.58
N ALA A 96 14.99 -5.15 0.18
CA ALA A 96 16.41 -5.25 0.47
C ALA A 96 17.23 -4.01 0.01
N PRO A 97 18.28 -3.64 0.77
CA PRO A 97 18.66 -4.21 2.07
C PRO A 97 17.78 -3.68 3.21
N TYR A 98 17.35 -4.60 4.07
CA TYR A 98 16.74 -4.28 5.35
C TYR A 98 17.82 -3.88 6.35
N ASP A 99 17.64 -2.74 7.01
CA ASP A 99 18.62 -2.21 7.95
C ASP A 99 18.32 -2.61 9.40
N SER A 100 17.27 -2.02 9.98
CA SER A 100 16.84 -2.28 11.35
C SER A 100 15.40 -1.85 11.58
N TRP A 101 14.81 -2.29 12.69
CA TRP A 101 13.41 -2.02 13.03
C TRP A 101 13.09 -0.54 13.24
N GLY A 102 14.03 0.24 13.82
CA GLY A 102 13.80 1.64 14.17
C GLY A 102 13.44 2.50 12.94
N PRO A 103 14.35 2.66 11.97
CA PRO A 103 14.08 3.43 10.75
C PRO A 103 12.89 2.90 9.96
N PHE A 104 12.72 1.57 9.90
CA PHE A 104 11.59 0.95 9.21
C PHE A 104 10.24 1.34 9.84
N ARG A 105 10.12 1.22 11.16
CA ARG A 105 8.93 1.61 11.93
C ARG A 105 8.67 3.11 11.84
N ASP A 106 9.71 3.93 11.94
CA ASP A 106 9.58 5.38 11.96
C ASP A 106 9.09 5.93 10.61
N GLU A 107 9.59 5.36 9.51
CA GLU A 107 9.08 5.69 8.18
C GLU A 107 7.64 5.20 7.98
N ALA A 108 7.32 3.98 8.41
CA ALA A 108 5.94 3.47 8.37
C ALA A 108 4.98 4.38 9.14
N ARG A 109 5.39 4.87 10.32
CA ARG A 109 4.62 5.82 11.13
C ARG A 109 4.45 7.15 10.43
N ARG A 110 5.52 7.73 9.87
CA ARG A 110 5.45 9.00 9.15
C ARG A 110 4.44 8.93 8.00
N LEU A 111 4.45 7.85 7.24
CA LEU A 111 3.52 7.62 6.14
C LEU A 111 2.09 7.32 6.61
N TRP A 112 1.94 6.62 7.73
CA TRP A 112 0.65 6.37 8.36
C TRP A 112 -0.05 7.66 8.79
N GLU A 113 0.69 8.62 9.37
CA GLU A 113 0.12 9.92 9.76
C GLU A 113 -0.41 10.70 8.55
N LEU A 114 0.20 10.55 7.38
CA LEU A 114 -0.32 11.14 6.13
C LEU A 114 -1.59 10.43 5.67
N TYR A 115 -1.60 9.09 5.69
CA TYR A 115 -2.75 8.28 5.29
C TYR A 115 -4.00 8.58 6.12
N ARG A 116 -3.85 8.67 7.45
CA ARG A 116 -4.99 8.82 8.36
C ARG A 116 -5.62 10.21 8.35
N GLY A 117 -4.90 11.24 7.86
CA GLY A 117 -5.32 12.65 7.92
C GLY A 117 -5.07 13.28 9.27
#